data_AF-A0A2T4X5K6-F1
#
_entry.id   AF-A0A2T4X5K6-F1
#
_cell.length_a   1.000
_cell.length_b   1.000
_cell.length_c   1.000
_cell.angle_alpha   90.00
_cell.angle_beta   90.00
_cell.angle_gamma   90.00
#
_symmetry.space_group_name_H-M   'P 1'
#
loop_
_entity.id
_entity.type
_entity.pdbx_description
1 polymer ?
#
loop_
_entity_poly.entity_id
_entity_poly.type
_entity_poly.pdbx_seq_one_letter_code
_entity_poly.pdbx_strand_id
1 'polypeptide(L)'
;MTKNQSSNPFTAGFDQTRKLEILGIFVMALAALLSLSILSYHDGDYDAVRLLDTGALLTPDSGIALTVKNWLGVMGAHIAHLLVFTLFGYGSLMMPVLIGTFGWFIFRQKDLAPLPWFTVYVIALMLVLSVTVGWFHTQYDVPGVAWTGSFGIASAVFLQNFLGVVGSIVLLFVLLLVAGMMVVNRDLQSLLDSLGGVGDSLRGWMEERKDAAAERKDVAAKRKAAKREDAERRKVEAASAEVARSAE
;
A
#
# COMPACT_ATOMS: atom_id res chain seq x y z
N MET A 1 -54.99 10.16 15.56
CA MET A 1 -53.80 10.05 16.43
C MET A 1 -52.57 9.93 15.56
N THR A 2 -51.92 11.06 15.28
CA THR A 2 -50.71 11.18 14.46
C THR A 2 -49.50 10.92 15.35
N LYS A 3 -48.78 9.82 15.13
CA LYS A 3 -47.53 9.53 15.83
C LYS A 3 -46.37 10.16 15.05
N ASN A 4 -46.02 11.38 15.47
CA ASN A 4 -44.86 12.13 15.04
C ASN A 4 -43.59 11.38 15.47
N GLN A 5 -42.85 10.80 14.52
CA GLN A 5 -41.53 10.21 14.77
C GLN A 5 -40.51 11.34 14.67
N SER A 6 -40.05 11.83 15.82
CA SER A 6 -38.93 12.76 15.91
C SER A 6 -37.64 12.04 15.51
N SER A 7 -37.20 12.20 14.27
CA SER A 7 -35.84 11.84 13.87
C SER A 7 -34.86 12.82 14.52
N ASN A 8 -34.08 12.35 15.48
CA ASN A 8 -33.00 13.12 16.09
C ASN A 8 -31.98 13.56 15.02
N PRO A 9 -31.68 14.86 14.85
CA PRO A 9 -30.78 15.35 13.81
C PRO A 9 -29.30 14.98 14.02
N PHE A 10 -28.94 14.39 15.17
CA PHE A 10 -27.58 14.00 15.49
C PHE A 10 -27.18 12.61 14.95
N THR A 11 -28.16 11.75 14.60
CA THR A 11 -27.91 10.42 14.04
C THR A 11 -28.12 10.35 12.52
N ALA A 12 -28.55 11.45 11.89
CA ALA A 12 -28.78 11.57 10.45
C ALA A 12 -27.49 11.75 9.62
N GLY A 13 -26.31 11.56 10.23
CA GLY A 13 -25.04 12.10 9.73
C GLY A 13 -23.99 11.08 9.31
N PHE A 14 -24.35 9.90 8.82
CA PHE A 14 -23.43 9.08 8.03
C PHE A 14 -24.23 8.22 7.05
N ASP A 15 -24.31 8.67 5.81
CA ASP A 15 -24.77 7.84 4.71
C ASP A 15 -23.96 6.53 4.69
N GLN A 16 -24.63 5.39 4.49
CA GLN A 16 -24.00 4.05 4.54
C GLN A 16 -22.82 3.96 3.56
N THR A 17 -22.97 4.63 2.42
CA THR A 17 -21.96 4.90 1.40
C THR A 17 -20.67 5.47 2.00
N ARG A 18 -20.78 6.57 2.78
CA ARG A 18 -19.63 7.24 3.39
C ARG A 18 -18.95 6.37 4.45
N LYS A 19 -19.70 5.55 5.17
CA LYS A 19 -19.12 4.59 6.14
C LYS A 19 -18.27 3.54 5.44
N LEU A 20 -18.75 3.00 4.31
CA LEU A 20 -18.01 2.03 3.51
C LEU A 20 -16.78 2.65 2.85
N GLU A 21 -16.86 3.89 2.37
CA GLU A 21 -15.70 4.62 1.86
C GLU A 21 -14.61 4.80 2.93
N ILE A 22 -14.98 5.27 4.12
CA ILE A 22 -14.05 5.45 5.24
C ILE A 22 -13.43 4.10 5.66
N LEU A 23 -14.24 3.05 5.76
CA LEU A 23 -13.78 1.71 6.09
C LEU A 23 -12.78 1.19 5.04
N GLY A 24 -13.10 1.36 3.76
CA GLY A 24 -12.22 0.93 2.66
C GLY A 24 -10.88 1.65 2.69
N ILE A 25 -10.86 2.97 2.91
CA ILE A 25 -9.63 3.76 3.08
C ILE A 25 -8.83 3.26 4.29
N PHE A 26 -9.48 3.01 5.41
CA PHE A 26 -8.83 2.48 6.61
C PHE A 26 -8.17 1.11 6.36
N VAL A 27 -8.87 0.19 5.70
CA VAL A 27 -8.35 -1.13 5.34
C VAL A 27 -7.16 -1.02 4.37
N MET A 28 -7.24 -0.14 3.36
CA MET A 28 -6.11 0.12 2.45
C MET A 28 -4.91 0.73 3.19
N ALA A 29 -5.13 1.61 4.17
CA ALA A 29 -4.06 2.16 4.99
C ALA A 29 -3.37 1.07 5.83
N LEU A 30 -4.14 0.15 6.44
CA LEU A 30 -3.58 -1.01 7.15
C LEU A 30 -2.73 -1.89 6.23
N ALA A 31 -3.19 -2.15 5.00
CA ALA A 31 -2.42 -2.86 4.00
C ALA A 31 -1.09 -2.15 3.66
N ALA A 32 -1.11 -0.83 3.48
CA ALA A 32 0.10 -0.05 3.22
C ALA A 32 1.09 -0.11 4.40
N LEU A 33 0.60 0.00 5.64
CA LEU A 33 1.43 -0.13 6.85
C LEU A 33 2.06 -1.51 6.98
N LEU A 34 1.31 -2.57 6.67
CA LEU A 34 1.82 -3.94 6.62
C LEU A 34 2.89 -4.10 5.53
N SER A 35 2.68 -3.56 4.33
CA SER A 35 3.68 -3.55 3.27
C SER A 35 4.96 -2.84 3.70
N LEU A 36 4.86 -1.64 4.30
CA LEU A 36 6.03 -0.92 4.82
C LEU A 36 6.77 -1.73 5.87
N SER A 37 6.03 -2.35 6.79
CA SER A 37 6.59 -3.21 7.83
C SER A 37 7.41 -4.35 7.24
N ILE A 38 6.85 -5.09 6.27
CA ILE A 38 7.52 -6.23 5.62
C ILE A 38 8.71 -5.78 4.76
N LEU A 39 8.55 -4.70 3.97
CA LEU A 39 9.61 -4.19 3.09
C LEU A 39 10.81 -3.61 3.86
N SER A 40 10.57 -3.08 5.06
CA SER A 40 11.62 -2.58 5.96
C SER A 40 12.08 -3.62 6.98
N TYR A 41 11.85 -4.91 6.71
CA TYR A 41 12.33 -5.99 7.56
C TYR A 41 13.86 -6.04 7.62
N HIS A 42 14.40 -6.25 8.82
CA HIS A 42 15.82 -6.48 9.05
C HIS A 42 16.00 -7.56 10.12
N ASP A 43 16.82 -8.57 9.83
CA ASP A 43 17.05 -9.72 10.73
C ASP A 43 17.46 -9.29 12.16
N GLY A 44 18.30 -8.26 12.29
CA GLY A 44 18.82 -7.79 13.58
C GLY A 44 17.84 -6.96 14.42
N ASP A 45 16.70 -6.55 13.87
CA ASP A 45 15.73 -5.72 14.63
C ASP A 45 14.99 -6.55 15.68
N TYR A 46 14.83 -7.87 15.47
CA TYR A 46 14.04 -8.71 16.37
C TYR A 46 14.74 -8.98 17.71
N ASP A 47 16.06 -9.05 17.75
CA ASP A 47 16.81 -9.23 19.00
C ASP A 47 16.58 -8.04 19.95
N ALA A 48 16.46 -6.82 19.40
CA ALA A 48 16.12 -5.62 20.16
C ALA A 48 14.65 -5.63 20.64
N VAL A 49 13.74 -6.20 19.85
CA VAL A 49 12.30 -6.29 20.14
C VAL A 49 11.99 -7.41 21.16
N ARG A 50 12.72 -8.53 21.14
CA ARG A 50 12.51 -9.67 22.05
C ARG A 50 12.86 -9.34 23.50
N LEU A 51 13.74 -8.37 23.72
CA LEU A 51 14.13 -7.86 25.04
C LEU A 51 13.13 -6.84 25.62
N LEU A 52 12.18 -6.37 24.81
CA LEU A 52 11.13 -5.47 25.26
C LEU A 52 9.98 -6.27 25.86
N ASP A 53 9.79 -6.14 27.16
CA ASP A 53 8.56 -6.56 27.82
C ASP A 53 7.39 -5.71 27.27
N THR A 54 6.22 -6.33 27.09
CA THR A 54 5.02 -5.71 26.47
C THR A 54 4.61 -4.38 27.12
N GLY A 55 4.98 -4.15 28.38
CA GLY A 55 4.75 -2.88 29.09
C GLY A 55 5.72 -1.75 28.71
N ALA A 56 6.92 -2.05 28.22
CA ALA A 56 7.93 -1.07 27.83
C ALA A 56 7.66 -0.44 26.44
N LEU A 57 6.75 -1.02 25.66
CA LEU A 57 6.30 -0.50 24.36
C LEU A 57 5.56 0.85 24.47
N LEU A 58 5.05 1.17 25.65
CA LEU A 58 4.33 2.42 25.94
C LEU A 58 5.22 3.51 26.53
N THR A 59 6.49 3.22 26.83
CA THR A 59 7.47 4.19 27.33
C THR A 59 8.39 4.66 26.20
N PRO A 60 8.27 5.92 25.73
CA PRO A 60 9.04 6.46 24.61
C PRO A 60 10.55 6.57 24.85
N ASP A 61 11.01 6.39 26.10
CA ASP A 61 12.37 6.70 26.55
C ASP A 61 13.31 5.50 26.65
N SER A 62 12.89 4.30 26.23
CA SER A 62 13.83 3.19 26.11
C SER A 62 14.68 3.41 24.86
N GLY A 63 16.02 3.53 25.01
CA GLY A 63 16.99 3.68 23.91
C GLY A 63 16.99 2.55 22.86
N ILE A 64 15.99 1.66 22.92
CA ILE A 64 15.69 0.54 22.04
C ILE A 64 14.94 1.01 20.77
N ALA A 65 14.18 2.11 20.85
CA ALA A 65 13.58 2.71 19.65
C ALA A 65 14.64 3.26 18.67
N LEU A 66 15.86 3.52 19.14
CA LEU A 66 16.99 4.00 18.33
C LEU A 66 17.74 2.89 17.60
N THR A 67 17.56 1.62 17.98
CA THR A 67 18.27 0.49 17.36
C THR A 67 17.46 -0.23 16.28
N VAL A 68 16.13 -0.06 16.28
CA VAL A 68 15.23 -0.66 15.28
C VAL A 68 15.29 0.12 13.96
N LYS A 69 15.61 -0.57 12.86
CA LYS A 69 15.68 0.05 11.52
C LYS A 69 14.35 0.02 10.75
N ASN A 70 13.39 -0.81 11.17
CA ASN A 70 12.06 -0.89 10.56
C ASN A 70 11.35 0.48 10.58
N TRP A 71 10.75 0.84 9.45
CA TRP A 71 10.14 2.18 9.28
C TRP A 71 8.92 2.41 10.14
N LEU A 72 8.25 1.34 10.60
CA LEU A 72 7.12 1.42 11.52
C LEU A 72 7.55 1.30 12.99
N GLY A 73 8.86 1.35 13.26
CA GLY A 73 9.45 1.18 14.58
C GLY A 73 9.26 -0.24 15.12
N VAL A 74 9.22 -0.35 16.44
CA VAL A 74 9.18 -1.63 17.18
C VAL A 74 8.00 -2.51 16.78
N MET A 75 6.81 -1.93 16.64
CA MET A 75 5.61 -2.67 16.23
C MET A 75 5.73 -3.23 14.81
N GLY A 76 6.31 -2.45 13.90
CA GLY A 76 6.63 -2.91 12.55
C GLY A 76 7.59 -4.08 12.57
N ALA A 77 8.72 -3.94 13.28
CA ALA A 77 9.72 -5.00 13.39
C ALA A 77 9.12 -6.32 13.93
N HIS A 78 8.21 -6.26 14.90
CA HIS A 78 7.54 -7.46 15.43
C HIS A 78 6.65 -8.14 14.38
N ILE A 79 5.82 -7.36 13.68
CA ILE A 79 4.93 -7.87 12.61
C ILE A 79 5.76 -8.43 11.45
N ALA A 80 6.79 -7.70 11.02
CA ALA A 80 7.68 -8.09 9.94
C ALA A 80 8.40 -9.40 10.28
N HIS A 81 8.93 -9.54 11.50
CA HIS A 81 9.57 -10.79 11.92
C HIS A 81 8.59 -11.96 11.93
N LEU A 82 7.36 -11.77 12.44
CA LEU A 82 6.35 -12.83 12.44
C LEU A 82 5.96 -13.27 11.02
N LEU A 83 5.76 -12.32 10.11
CA LEU A 83 5.32 -12.62 8.74
C LEU A 83 6.45 -13.15 7.86
N VAL A 84 7.65 -12.55 7.96
CA VAL A 84 8.81 -12.88 7.13
C VAL A 84 9.59 -14.04 7.72
N PHE A 85 10.12 -13.90 8.93
CA PHE A 85 11.00 -14.92 9.52
C PHE A 85 10.25 -16.16 9.97
N THR A 86 9.14 -16.00 10.71
CA THR A 86 8.43 -17.14 11.30
C THR A 86 7.53 -17.86 10.29
N LEU A 87 6.82 -17.10 9.46
CA LEU A 87 5.84 -17.65 8.52
C LEU A 87 6.42 -17.85 7.12
N PHE A 88 6.07 -16.97 6.17
CA PHE A 88 6.12 -17.26 4.74
C PHE A 88 7.26 -16.56 3.99
N GLY A 89 8.19 -15.93 4.70
CA GLY A 89 9.23 -15.12 4.09
C GLY A 89 8.66 -13.86 3.43
N TYR A 90 9.36 -13.35 2.42
CA TYR A 90 8.86 -12.26 1.58
C TYR A 90 7.61 -12.63 0.77
N GLY A 91 7.25 -13.91 0.68
CA GLY A 91 5.94 -14.34 0.18
C GLY A 91 4.77 -13.71 0.97
N SER A 92 4.99 -13.36 2.23
CA SER A 92 4.01 -12.64 3.06
C SER A 92 3.57 -11.28 2.51
N LEU A 93 4.30 -10.67 1.55
CA LEU A 93 3.85 -9.47 0.83
C LEU A 93 2.54 -9.68 0.05
N MET A 94 2.14 -10.93 -0.21
CA MET A 94 0.83 -11.21 -0.80
C MET A 94 -0.32 -10.89 0.16
N MET A 95 -0.10 -10.93 1.48
CA MET A 95 -1.10 -10.60 2.49
C MET A 95 -1.54 -9.13 2.45
N PRO A 96 -0.65 -8.12 2.49
CA PRO A 96 -1.08 -6.74 2.37
C PRO A 96 -1.68 -6.44 0.99
N VAL A 97 -1.23 -7.08 -0.09
CA VAL A 97 -1.87 -6.95 -1.41
C VAL A 97 -3.32 -7.42 -1.37
N LEU A 98 -3.57 -8.55 -0.72
CA LEU A 98 -4.92 -9.09 -0.53
C LEU A 98 -5.78 -8.14 0.32
N ILE A 99 -5.29 -7.71 1.49
CA ILE A 99 -6.01 -6.78 2.37
C ILE A 99 -6.31 -5.46 1.64
N GLY A 100 -5.34 -4.94 0.89
CA GLY A 100 -5.51 -3.73 0.08
C GLY A 100 -6.58 -3.89 -1.00
N THR A 101 -6.65 -5.07 -1.62
CA THR A 101 -7.69 -5.40 -2.60
C THR A 101 -9.09 -5.43 -1.96
N PHE A 102 -9.22 -5.99 -0.76
CA PHE A 102 -10.48 -5.91 0.01
C PHE A 102 -10.86 -4.47 0.33
N GLY A 103 -9.90 -3.67 0.82
CA GLY A 103 -10.11 -2.26 1.10
C GLY A 103 -10.57 -1.48 -0.13
N TRP A 104 -9.99 -1.79 -1.30
CA TRP A 104 -10.38 -1.18 -2.57
C TRP A 104 -11.81 -1.52 -2.99
N PHE A 105 -12.21 -2.79 -2.88
CA PHE A 105 -13.56 -3.23 -3.23
C PHE A 105 -14.61 -2.63 -2.29
N ILE A 106 -14.32 -2.56 -0.99
CA ILE A 106 -15.18 -1.91 0.00
C ILE A 106 -15.31 -0.41 -0.32
N PHE A 107 -14.18 0.26 -0.61
CA PHE A 107 -14.15 1.69 -0.95
C PHE A 107 -14.98 2.00 -2.21
N ARG A 108 -14.83 1.18 -3.25
CA ARG A 108 -15.59 1.32 -4.52
C ARG A 108 -17.00 0.73 -4.46
N GLN A 109 -17.41 0.13 -3.34
CA GLN A 109 -18.69 -0.55 -3.18
C GLN A 109 -18.96 -1.57 -4.30
N LYS A 110 -17.90 -2.27 -4.73
CA LYS A 110 -18.00 -3.36 -5.69
C LYS A 110 -18.51 -4.62 -5.02
N ASP A 111 -19.06 -5.53 -5.80
CA ASP A 111 -19.48 -6.83 -5.31
C ASP A 111 -18.27 -7.60 -4.75
N LEU A 112 -18.40 -8.07 -3.51
CA LEU A 112 -17.38 -8.81 -2.78
C LEU A 112 -17.43 -10.32 -3.09
N ALA A 113 -18.43 -10.79 -3.84
CA ALA A 113 -18.59 -12.20 -4.20
C ALA A 113 -17.34 -12.90 -4.78
N PRO A 114 -16.50 -12.27 -5.63
CA PRO A 114 -15.31 -12.95 -6.16
C PRO A 114 -14.11 -12.97 -5.20
N LEU A 115 -14.10 -12.16 -4.14
CA LEU A 115 -12.95 -11.98 -3.26
C LEU A 115 -12.58 -13.20 -2.41
N PRO A 116 -13.53 -14.01 -1.89
CA PRO A 116 -13.19 -15.23 -1.15
C PRO A 116 -12.39 -16.22 -1.99
N TRP A 117 -12.76 -16.43 -3.26
CA TRP A 117 -12.01 -17.34 -4.14
C TRP A 117 -10.64 -16.79 -4.49
N PHE A 118 -10.55 -15.51 -4.83
CA PHE A 118 -9.27 -14.83 -5.00
C PHE A 118 -8.36 -14.99 -3.77
N THR A 119 -8.92 -14.87 -2.57
CA THR A 119 -8.20 -15.04 -1.30
C THR A 119 -7.61 -16.43 -1.18
N VAL A 120 -8.41 -17.45 -1.45
CA VAL A 120 -7.95 -18.85 -1.43
C VAL A 120 -6.81 -19.05 -2.44
N TYR A 121 -6.93 -18.53 -3.65
CA TYR A 121 -5.90 -18.70 -4.69
C TYR A 121 -4.60 -17.99 -4.34
N VAL A 122 -4.66 -16.75 -3.83
CA VAL A 122 -3.49 -15.99 -3.41
C VAL A 122 -2.80 -16.64 -2.22
N ILE A 123 -3.56 -17.09 -1.22
CA ILE A 123 -3.01 -17.80 -0.05
C ILE A 123 -2.39 -19.13 -0.49
N ALA A 124 -3.05 -19.90 -1.33
CA ALA A 124 -2.51 -21.16 -1.86
C ALA A 124 -1.19 -20.93 -2.62
N LEU A 125 -1.14 -19.92 -3.49
CA LEU A 125 0.07 -19.56 -4.22
C LEU A 125 1.19 -19.12 -3.26
N MET A 126 0.88 -18.28 -2.27
CA MET A 126 1.84 -17.84 -1.24
C MET A 126 2.43 -19.04 -0.47
N LEU A 127 1.58 -19.98 -0.04
CA LEU A 127 2.02 -21.18 0.66
C LEU A 127 2.92 -22.04 -0.23
N VAL A 128 2.47 -22.36 -1.46
CA VAL A 128 3.24 -23.20 -2.38
C VAL A 128 4.57 -22.55 -2.72
N LEU A 129 4.61 -21.22 -2.95
CA LEU A 129 5.86 -20.49 -3.18
C LEU A 129 6.79 -20.56 -1.97
N SER A 130 6.28 -20.30 -0.75
CA SER A 130 7.08 -20.37 0.48
C SER A 130 7.69 -21.77 0.67
N VAL A 131 6.92 -22.84 0.48
CA VAL A 131 7.43 -24.22 0.59
C VAL A 131 8.41 -24.54 -0.55
N THR A 132 8.16 -24.06 -1.77
CA THR A 132 9.05 -24.28 -2.91
C THR A 132 10.41 -23.63 -2.69
N VAL A 133 10.44 -22.37 -2.25
CA VAL A 133 11.69 -21.68 -1.90
C VAL A 133 12.40 -22.41 -0.75
N GLY A 134 11.65 -22.93 0.23
CA GLY A 134 12.23 -23.70 1.34
C GLY A 134 12.80 -25.05 0.94
N TRP A 135 12.22 -25.68 -0.07
CA TRP A 135 12.79 -26.86 -0.68
C TRP A 135 14.15 -26.55 -1.33
N PHE A 136 14.29 -25.43 -2.04
CA PHE A 136 15.58 -25.01 -2.58
C PHE A 136 16.59 -24.63 -1.48
N HIS A 137 16.13 -23.93 -0.43
CA HIS A 137 16.99 -23.58 0.70
C HIS A 137 17.58 -24.82 1.37
N THR A 138 16.77 -25.86 1.61
CA THR A 138 17.22 -27.11 2.26
C THR A 138 18.19 -27.93 1.40
N GLN A 139 18.09 -27.85 0.07
CA GLN A 139 18.92 -28.66 -0.84
C GLN A 139 20.20 -27.97 -1.29
N TYR A 140 20.21 -26.63 -1.42
CA TYR A 140 21.33 -25.87 -1.97
C TYR A 140 21.96 -24.89 -0.98
N ASP A 141 21.54 -24.92 0.29
CA ASP A 141 22.01 -24.03 1.36
C ASP A 141 22.01 -22.54 0.95
N VAL A 142 20.98 -22.13 0.22
CA VAL A 142 20.89 -20.78 -0.33
C VAL A 142 20.76 -19.80 0.85
N PRO A 143 21.69 -18.85 1.04
CA PRO A 143 21.62 -17.91 2.15
C PRO A 143 20.39 -17.00 1.99
N GLY A 144 19.51 -16.98 3.00
CA GLY A 144 18.37 -16.06 3.02
C GLY A 144 17.08 -16.66 3.60
N VAL A 145 17.05 -16.92 4.92
CA VAL A 145 15.83 -17.31 5.65
C VAL A 145 14.67 -16.33 5.42
N ALA A 146 14.95 -15.05 5.20
CA ALA A 146 13.95 -14.03 4.91
C ALA A 146 13.14 -14.30 3.62
N TRP A 147 13.70 -15.02 2.64
CA TRP A 147 12.97 -15.37 1.40
C TRP A 147 12.01 -16.54 1.60
N THR A 148 12.34 -17.44 2.52
CA THR A 148 11.62 -18.69 2.70
C THR A 148 10.58 -18.62 3.81
N GLY A 149 10.98 -18.02 4.93
CA GLY A 149 10.31 -18.15 6.23
C GLY A 149 10.46 -19.55 6.83
N SER A 150 10.34 -19.63 8.15
CA SER A 150 10.54 -20.89 8.89
C SER A 150 9.48 -21.94 8.55
N PHE A 151 8.24 -21.51 8.27
CA PHE A 151 7.16 -22.42 7.85
C PHE A 151 7.46 -23.10 6.51
N GLY A 152 8.01 -22.36 5.54
CA GLY A 152 8.38 -22.89 4.23
C GLY A 152 9.46 -23.98 4.35
N ILE A 153 10.49 -23.73 5.16
CA ILE A 153 11.56 -24.72 5.44
C ILE A 153 10.98 -25.95 6.12
N ALA A 154 10.22 -25.78 7.20
CA ALA A 154 9.66 -26.89 7.97
C ALA A 154 8.75 -27.78 7.10
N SER A 155 7.91 -27.16 6.28
CA SER A 155 7.01 -27.88 5.35
C SER A 155 7.80 -28.59 4.25
N ALA A 156 8.87 -27.99 3.74
CA ALA A 156 9.71 -28.61 2.73
C ALA A 156 10.45 -29.84 3.28
N VAL A 157 11.01 -29.74 4.49
CA VAL A 157 11.65 -30.87 5.19
C VAL A 157 10.63 -31.98 5.43
N PHE A 158 9.42 -31.65 5.87
CA PHE A 158 8.34 -32.62 6.04
C PHE A 158 8.01 -33.35 4.72
N LEU A 159 7.88 -32.61 3.61
CA LEU A 159 7.62 -33.19 2.29
C LEU A 159 8.75 -34.10 1.82
N GLN A 160 10.00 -33.68 2.00
CA GLN A 160 11.18 -34.46 1.63
C GLN A 160 11.30 -35.74 2.45
N ASN A 161 10.96 -35.71 3.73
CA ASN A 161 10.96 -36.90 4.59
C ASN A 161 9.86 -37.90 4.21
N PHE A 162 8.70 -37.42 3.75
CA PHE A 162 7.56 -38.29 3.44
C PHE A 162 7.60 -38.83 1.99
N LEU A 163 7.95 -38.00 1.00
CA LEU A 163 7.94 -38.38 -0.43
C LEU A 163 9.35 -38.58 -1.02
N GLY A 164 10.41 -38.31 -0.26
CA GLY A 164 11.76 -38.21 -0.78
C GLY A 164 12.02 -36.90 -1.54
N VAL A 165 13.28 -36.64 -1.85
CA VAL A 165 13.73 -35.41 -2.54
C VAL A 165 13.08 -35.30 -3.93
N VAL A 166 13.09 -36.37 -4.73
CA VAL A 166 12.52 -36.36 -6.09
C VAL A 166 10.99 -36.29 -6.08
N GLY A 167 10.32 -37.02 -5.19
CA GLY A 167 8.86 -37.00 -5.12
C GLY A 167 8.31 -35.65 -4.66
N SER A 168 8.97 -35.01 -3.68
CA SER A 168 8.56 -33.70 -3.17
C SER A 168 8.70 -32.58 -4.21
N ILE A 169 9.79 -32.53 -5.00
CA ILE A 169 9.93 -31.49 -6.03
C ILE A 169 8.92 -31.64 -7.18
N VAL A 170 8.61 -32.87 -7.59
CA VAL A 170 7.59 -33.13 -8.61
C VAL A 170 6.21 -32.68 -8.11
N LEU A 171 5.87 -33.00 -6.86
CA LEU A 171 4.63 -32.55 -6.24
C LEU A 171 4.56 -31.02 -6.16
N LEU A 172 5.63 -30.36 -5.69
CA LEU A 172 5.69 -28.90 -5.59
C LEU A 172 5.56 -28.24 -6.96
N PHE A 173 6.19 -28.81 -8.00
CA PHE A 173 6.06 -28.31 -9.36
C PHE A 173 4.62 -28.38 -9.86
N VAL A 174 3.92 -29.51 -9.64
CA VAL A 174 2.50 -29.65 -9.99
C VAL A 174 1.63 -28.66 -9.21
N LEU A 175 1.85 -28.53 -7.90
CA LEU A 175 1.12 -27.58 -7.06
C LEU A 175 1.35 -26.13 -7.51
N LEU A 176 2.57 -25.79 -7.93
CA LEU A 176 2.91 -24.46 -8.43
C LEU A 176 2.17 -24.17 -9.75
N LEU A 177 2.11 -25.15 -10.65
CA LEU A 177 1.33 -25.02 -11.89
C LEU A 177 -0.17 -24.85 -11.60
N VAL A 178 -0.72 -25.64 -10.69
CA VAL A 178 -2.14 -25.54 -10.30
C VAL A 178 -2.43 -24.19 -9.66
N ALA A 179 -1.62 -23.77 -8.69
CA ALA A 179 -1.79 -22.48 -8.01
C ALA A 179 -1.61 -21.30 -8.98
N GLY A 180 -0.63 -21.37 -9.87
CA GLY A 180 -0.41 -20.37 -10.91
C GLY A 180 -1.60 -20.27 -11.86
N MET A 181 -2.13 -21.41 -12.33
CA MET A 181 -3.30 -21.44 -13.22
C MET A 181 -4.57 -20.93 -12.53
N MET A 182 -4.77 -21.26 -11.25
CA MET A 182 -5.88 -20.74 -10.45
C MET A 182 -5.83 -19.21 -10.33
N VAL A 183 -4.64 -18.65 -10.13
CA VAL A 183 -4.45 -17.20 -10.06
C VAL A 183 -4.67 -16.56 -11.43
N VAL A 184 -4.30 -17.20 -12.55
CA VAL A 184 -4.46 -16.62 -13.90
C VAL A 184 -5.91 -16.64 -14.42
N ASN A 185 -6.81 -17.41 -13.80
CA ASN A 185 -8.21 -17.48 -14.19
C ASN A 185 -8.94 -16.12 -14.07
N ARG A 186 -10.16 -16.07 -14.62
CA ARG A 186 -11.03 -14.90 -14.86
C ARG A 186 -11.15 -13.92 -13.68
N ASP A 187 -10.99 -14.39 -12.44
CA ASP A 187 -11.04 -13.55 -11.24
C ASP A 187 -9.89 -12.54 -11.18
N LEU A 188 -8.65 -12.92 -11.51
CA LEU A 188 -7.52 -11.98 -11.52
C LEU A 188 -7.67 -10.92 -12.60
N GLN A 189 -8.20 -11.27 -13.77
CA GLN A 189 -8.45 -10.29 -14.83
C GLN A 189 -9.44 -9.23 -14.35
N SER A 190 -10.55 -9.64 -13.72
CA SER A 190 -11.53 -8.70 -13.15
C SER A 190 -10.95 -7.79 -12.05
N LEU A 191 -9.96 -8.29 -11.31
CA LEU A 191 -9.24 -7.54 -10.28
C LEU A 191 -8.22 -6.57 -10.90
N LEU A 192 -7.47 -7.01 -11.92
CA LEU A 192 -6.54 -6.17 -12.66
C LEU A 192 -7.26 -5.04 -13.40
N ASP A 193 -8.43 -5.31 -14.01
CA ASP A 193 -9.27 -4.28 -14.62
C ASP A 193 -9.76 -3.27 -13.57
N SER A 194 -10.12 -3.79 -12.38
CA SER A 194 -10.55 -2.97 -11.25
C SER A 194 -9.43 -2.10 -10.66
N LEU A 195 -8.18 -2.56 -10.73
CA LEU A 195 -6.98 -1.84 -10.30
C LEU A 195 -6.45 -0.89 -11.38
N GLY A 196 -6.55 -1.26 -12.66
CA GLY A 196 -6.17 -0.45 -13.81
C GLY A 196 -6.92 0.88 -13.85
N GLY A 197 -8.22 0.87 -13.51
CA GLY A 197 -9.02 2.09 -13.38
C GLY A 197 -8.50 3.09 -12.33
N VAL A 198 -7.68 2.67 -11.35
CA VAL A 198 -7.01 3.58 -10.39
C VAL A 198 -5.87 4.33 -11.05
N GLY A 199 -5.06 3.62 -11.84
CA GLY A 199 -3.96 4.22 -12.61
C GLY A 199 -4.48 5.32 -13.52
N ASP A 200 -5.59 5.06 -14.20
CA ASP A 200 -6.23 6.03 -15.10
C ASP A 200 -6.83 7.21 -14.33
N SER A 201 -7.50 6.96 -13.20
CA SER A 201 -8.06 8.02 -12.35
C SER A 201 -6.98 8.92 -11.73
N LEU A 202 -5.87 8.33 -11.26
CA LEU A 202 -4.73 9.07 -10.68
C LEU A 202 -3.96 9.86 -11.73
N ARG A 203 -3.78 9.29 -12.93
CA ARG A 203 -3.19 10.00 -14.07
C ARG A 203 -4.05 11.20 -14.46
N GLY A 204 -5.37 11.03 -14.57
CA GLY A 204 -6.31 12.11 -14.84
C GLY A 204 -6.22 13.24 -13.81
N TRP A 205 -6.23 12.92 -12.51
CA TRP A 205 -6.08 13.93 -11.45
C TRP A 205 -4.71 14.64 -11.48
N MET A 206 -3.62 13.93 -11.80
CA MET A 206 -2.29 14.54 -11.93
C MET A 206 -2.19 15.45 -13.16
N GLU A 207 -2.77 15.05 -14.29
CA GLU A 207 -2.82 15.85 -15.52
C GLU A 207 -3.63 17.12 -15.31
N GLU A 208 -4.83 17.00 -14.73
CA GLU A 208 -5.69 18.14 -14.40
C GLU A 208 -5.00 19.14 -13.45
N ARG A 209 -4.18 18.64 -12.52
CA ARG A 209 -3.35 19.50 -11.65
C ARG A 209 -2.18 20.16 -12.36
N LYS A 210 -1.56 19.48 -13.33
CA LYS A 210 -0.51 20.08 -14.15
C LYS A 210 -1.07 21.18 -15.03
N ASP A 211 -2.22 20.95 -15.64
CA ASP A 211 -2.91 21.90 -16.50
C ASP A 211 -3.37 23.12 -15.69
N ALA A 212 -4.01 22.90 -14.54
CA ALA A 212 -4.38 23.99 -13.62
C ALA A 212 -3.16 24.78 -13.11
N ALA A 213 -2.00 24.13 -12.93
CA ALA A 213 -0.76 24.82 -12.56
C ALA A 213 -0.14 25.61 -13.73
N ALA A 214 -0.26 25.11 -14.96
CA ALA A 214 0.16 25.79 -16.17
C ALA A 214 -0.70 27.04 -16.42
N GLU A 215 -2.03 26.92 -16.34
CA GLU A 215 -2.95 28.05 -16.46
C GLU A 215 -2.68 29.13 -15.39
N ARG A 216 -2.43 28.72 -14.13
CA ARG A 216 -2.07 29.67 -13.06
C ARG A 216 -0.78 30.43 -13.36
N LYS A 217 0.22 29.77 -13.97
CA LYS A 217 1.47 30.42 -14.38
C LYS A 217 1.25 31.40 -15.53
N ASP A 218 0.45 31.03 -16.52
CA ASP A 218 0.13 31.90 -17.67
C ASP A 218 -0.69 33.13 -17.25
N VAL A 219 -1.70 32.94 -16.39
CA VAL A 219 -2.48 34.05 -15.82
C VAL A 219 -1.60 34.97 -14.98
N ALA A 220 -0.67 34.42 -14.18
CA ALA A 220 0.27 35.21 -13.41
C ALA A 220 1.28 35.97 -14.29
N ALA A 221 1.74 35.36 -15.39
CA ALA A 221 2.62 35.99 -16.36
C ALA A 221 1.92 37.15 -17.09
N LYS A 222 0.68 36.93 -17.57
CA LYS A 222 -0.15 37.98 -18.19
C LYS A 222 -0.45 39.13 -17.22
N ARG A 223 -0.79 38.84 -15.96
CA ARG A 223 -0.98 39.88 -14.93
C ARG A 223 0.30 40.68 -14.65
N LYS A 224 1.47 40.04 -14.66
CA LYS A 224 2.75 40.74 -14.48
C LYS A 224 3.11 41.61 -15.69
N ALA A 225 2.84 41.13 -16.91
CA ALA A 225 3.06 41.89 -18.14
C ALA A 225 2.16 43.14 -18.19
N ALA A 226 0.85 42.99 -17.92
CA ALA A 226 -0.09 44.11 -17.90
C ALA A 226 0.31 45.18 -16.84
N LYS A 227 0.73 44.75 -15.64
CA LYS A 227 1.24 45.70 -14.63
C LYS A 227 2.52 46.43 -15.06
N ARG A 228 3.37 45.82 -15.88
CA ARG A 228 4.58 46.46 -16.41
C ARG A 228 4.23 47.48 -17.48
N GLU A 229 3.34 47.15 -18.41
CA GLU A 229 2.84 48.10 -19.42
C GLU A 229 2.13 49.31 -18.78
N ASP A 230 1.27 49.09 -17.78
CA ASP A 230 0.60 50.18 -17.06
C ASP A 230 1.60 51.09 -16.32
N ALA A 231 2.66 50.50 -15.75
CA ALA A 231 3.71 51.27 -15.09
C ALA A 231 4.56 52.08 -16.09
N GLU A 232 4.83 51.55 -17.28
CA GLU A 232 5.52 52.28 -18.35
C GLU A 232 4.66 53.41 -18.92
N ARG A 233 3.37 53.18 -19.19
CA ARG A 233 2.43 54.22 -19.63
C ARG A 233 2.37 55.38 -18.64
N ARG A 234 2.25 55.09 -17.34
CA ARG A 234 2.25 56.13 -16.29
C ARG A 234 3.56 56.92 -16.22
N LYS A 235 4.71 56.28 -16.49
CA LYS A 235 6.01 56.96 -16.54
C LYS A 235 6.12 57.87 -17.76
N VAL A 236 5.66 57.43 -18.92
CA VAL A 236 5.63 58.23 -20.16
C VAL A 236 4.69 59.42 -20.01
N GLU A 237 3.49 59.22 -19.46
CA GLU A 237 2.53 60.29 -19.17
C GLU A 237 3.11 61.31 -18.18
N ALA A 238 3.73 60.86 -17.09
CA ALA A 238 4.38 61.74 -16.12
C ALA A 238 5.53 62.55 -16.73
N ALA A 239 6.38 61.93 -17.54
CA ALA A 239 7.47 62.61 -18.24
C ALA A 239 6.95 63.64 -19.25
N SER A 240 5.89 63.31 -20.00
CA SER A 240 5.27 64.25 -20.94
C SER A 240 4.59 65.45 -20.24
N ALA A 241 4.00 65.24 -19.06
CA ALA A 241 3.42 66.29 -18.24
C ALA A 241 4.50 67.20 -17.61
N GLU A 242 5.66 66.65 -17.28
CA GLU A 242 6.80 67.41 -16.75
C GLU A 242 7.47 68.26 -17.84
N VAL A 243 7.62 67.73 -19.06
CA VAL A 243 8.10 68.50 -20.23
C VAL A 243 7.14 69.63 -20.59
N ALA A 244 5.81 69.40 -20.55
CA ALA A 244 4.81 70.43 -20.81
C ALA A 244 4.84 71.57 -19.77
N ARG A 245 5.10 71.26 -18.50
CA ARG A 245 5.28 72.28 -17.43
C ARG A 245 6.60 73.04 -17.51
N SER A 246 7.58 72.53 -18.23
CA SER A 246 8.91 73.15 -18.38
C SER A 246 8.99 74.09 -19.59
N ALA A 247 7.94 74.15 -20.42
CA ALA A 247 7.86 74.92 -21.65
C ALA A 247 6.91 76.14 -21.55
N GLU A 248 6.23 76.31 -20.41
CA GLU A 248 5.55 77.56 -19.98
C GLU A 248 6.50 78.40 -19.11
#